data_AF-A0AB36SEE0-F1
#
_entry.id   AF-A0AB36SEE0-F1
#
_cell.length_a   1.000
_cell.length_b   1.000
_cell.length_c   1.000
_cell.angle_alpha   90.00
_cell.angle_beta   90.00
_cell.angle_gamma   90.00
#
_symmetry.space_group_name_H-M   'P 1'
#
loop_
_entity.id
_entity.type
_entity.pdbx_description
1 polymer ?
#
loop_
_entity_poly.entity_id
_entity_poly.type
_entity_poly.pdbx_seq_one_letter_code
_entity_poly.pdbx_strand_id
1 'polypeptide(L)' 'MTNTKVGETKVEGTKTWKDDNAKDRPEMIKVDLLQNGKVVDTKEVTAATNWKY' A
#
# COMPACT_ATOMS: atom_id res chain seq x y z
N MET A 1 -23.18 -9.04 26.57
CA MET A 1 -21.87 -8.35 26.59
C MET A 1 -21.14 -8.73 25.31
N THR A 2 -20.87 -7.78 24.41
CA THR A 2 -20.14 -8.05 23.16
C THR A 2 -18.67 -7.72 23.42
N ASN A 3 -17.82 -8.74 23.49
CA ASN A 3 -16.38 -8.53 23.64
C ASN A 3 -15.79 -8.28 22.24
N THR A 4 -15.44 -7.03 21.94
CA THR A 4 -14.76 -6.66 20.69
C THR A 4 -13.25 -6.73 20.92
N LYS A 5 -12.64 -7.85 20.56
CA LYS A 5 -11.17 -7.97 20.48
C LYS A 5 -10.71 -7.26 19.21
N VAL A 6 -10.32 -6.00 19.31
CA VAL A 6 -9.64 -5.30 18.21
C VAL A 6 -8.22 -5.85 18.15
N GLY A 7 -7.97 -6.80 17.24
CA GLY A 7 -6.62 -7.21 16.89
C GLY A 7 -6.08 -6.26 15.84
N GLU A 8 -5.20 -5.34 16.21
CA GLU A 8 -4.46 -4.53 15.23
C GLU A 8 -3.50 -5.44 14.46
N THR A 9 -3.61 -5.44 13.14
CA THR A 9 -2.69 -6.17 12.24
C THR A 9 -2.03 -5.14 11.34
N LYS A 10 -0.71 -5.15 11.30
CA LYS A 10 0.07 -4.28 10.43
C LYS A 10 0.16 -4.90 9.04
N VAL A 11 -0.23 -4.15 8.01
CA VAL A 11 -0.06 -4.54 6.60
C VAL A 11 1.05 -3.69 6.02
N GLU A 12 2.10 -4.34 5.51
CA GLU A 12 3.25 -3.70 4.89
C GLU A 12 3.54 -4.35 3.54
N GLY A 13 4.12 -3.57 2.64
CA GLY A 13 4.71 -4.14 1.44
C GLY A 13 5.50 -3.13 0.63
N THR A 14 5.97 -3.57 -0.54
CA THR A 14 6.82 -2.75 -1.40
C THR A 14 6.48 -3.02 -2.85
N LYS A 15 6.32 -1.95 -3.63
CA LYS A 15 6.15 -2.05 -5.07
C LYS A 15 7.51 -2.25 -5.73
N THR A 16 7.66 -3.37 -6.43
CA THR A 16 8.83 -3.65 -7.28
C THR A 16 8.48 -3.47 -8.74
N TRP A 17 9.33 -2.76 -9.47
CA TRP A 17 9.29 -2.64 -10.92
C TRP A 17 10.25 -3.69 -11.51
N LYS A 18 9.72 -4.64 -12.29
CA LYS A 18 10.52 -5.68 -12.98
C LYS A 18 10.76 -5.30 -14.44
N ASP A 19 11.10 -4.05 -14.67
CA ASP A 19 11.44 -3.49 -15.96
C ASP A 19 12.80 -2.79 -15.88
N ASP A 20 13.46 -2.67 -17.03
CA ASP A 20 14.72 -1.94 -17.16
C ASP A 20 14.50 -0.44 -17.45
N ASN A 21 13.26 0.06 -17.30
CA ASN A 21 12.89 1.40 -17.69
C ASN A 21 12.48 2.27 -16.49
N ALA A 22 13.48 2.91 -15.88
CA ALA A 22 13.25 3.85 -14.79
C ALA A 22 12.65 5.19 -15.25
N LYS A 23 12.75 5.55 -16.54
CA LYS A 23 12.38 6.88 -17.05
C LYS A 23 10.88 7.07 -17.21
N ASP A 24 10.15 6.01 -17.52
CA ASP A 24 8.69 6.07 -17.76
C ASP A 24 7.88 5.75 -16.49
N ARG A 25 8.55 5.58 -15.34
CA ARG A 25 7.86 5.31 -14.08
C ARG A 25 7.12 6.57 -13.62
N PRO A 26 5.88 6.45 -13.13
CA PRO A 26 5.17 7.58 -12.57
C PRO A 26 5.88 8.10 -11.32
N GLU A 27 5.72 9.38 -11.01
CA GLU A 27 6.30 10.00 -9.81
C GLU A 27 5.66 9.45 -8.52
N MET A 28 4.40 8.99 -8.63
CA MET A 28 3.59 8.51 -7.51
C MET A 28 2.62 7.42 -7.97
N ILE A 29 2.35 6.46 -7.09
CA ILE A 29 1.23 5.53 -7.21
C ILE A 29 0.35 5.61 -5.95
N LYS A 30 -0.91 5.20 -6.09
CA LYS A 30 -1.83 5.00 -4.98
C LYS A 30 -2.03 3.51 -4.73
N VAL A 31 -1.90 3.11 -3.47
CA VAL A 31 -2.14 1.74 -3.01
C VAL A 31 -3.33 1.74 -2.08
N ASP A 32 -4.40 1.07 -2.50
CA ASP A 32 -5.60 0.89 -1.68
C ASP A 32 -5.49 -0.41 -0.90
N LEU A 33 -5.71 -0.34 0.41
CA LEU A 33 -5.93 -1.51 1.25
C LEU A 33 -7.42 -1.84 1.26
N LEU A 34 -7.77 -3.04 0.82
CA LEU A 34 -9.16 -3.50 0.78
C LEU A 34 -9.42 -4.52 1.89
N GLN A 35 -10.50 -4.31 2.64
CA GLN A 35 -11.07 -5.30 3.55
C GLN A 35 -12.43 -5.73 2.99
N ASN A 36 -12.57 -7.01 2.66
CA ASN A 36 -13.80 -7.58 2.09
C ASN A 36 -14.29 -6.81 0.84
N GLY A 37 -13.36 -6.41 -0.02
CA GLY A 37 -13.66 -5.69 -1.27
C GLY A 37 -13.97 -4.20 -1.12
N LYS A 38 -13.90 -3.63 0.10
CA LYS A 38 -14.04 -2.18 0.35
C LYS A 38 -12.70 -1.58 0.70
N VAL A 39 -12.39 -0.42 0.12
CA VAL A 39 -11.21 0.37 0.49
C VAL A 39 -11.35 0.84 1.93
N VAL A 40 -10.36 0.51 2.76
CA VAL A 40 -10.28 0.90 4.18
C VAL A 40 -9.10 1.82 4.46
N ASP A 41 -8.11 1.88 3.58
CA ASP A 41 -6.98 2.82 3.63
C ASP A 41 -6.44 3.06 2.21
N THR A 42 -5.83 4.22 1.98
CA THR A 42 -5.18 4.58 0.71
C THR A 42 -3.86 5.27 1.01
N LYS A 43 -2.76 4.76 0.44
CA LYS A 43 -1.42 5.35 0.61
C LYS A 43 -0.82 5.79 -0.70
N GLU A 44 -0.21 6.98 -0.67
CA GLU A 44 0.62 7.49 -1.75
C GLU A 44 2.05 7.00 -1.57
N VAL A 45 2.58 6.37 -2.62
CA VAL A 45 3.88 5.71 -2.62
C VAL A 45 4.71 6.32 -3.74
N THR A 46 5.96 6.67 -3.43
CA THR A 46 6.86 7.35 -4.37
C THR A 46 8.24 6.69 -4.35
N ALA A 47 9.11 7.13 -5.26
CA ALA A 47 10.52 6.75 -5.21
C ALA A 47 11.19 7.18 -3.88
N ALA A 48 10.78 8.31 -3.29
CA ALA A 48 11.34 8.81 -2.03
C ALA A 48 11.00 7.91 -0.82
N THR A 49 9.86 7.21 -0.85
CA THR A 49 9.50 6.22 0.18
C THR A 49 10.08 4.83 -0.11
N ASN A 50 11.00 4.71 -1.08
CA ASN A 50 11.51 3.44 -1.61
C ASN A 50 10.39 2.50 -2.05
N TRP A 51 9.31 3.05 -2.58
CA TRP A 51 8.14 2.30 -3.02
C TRP A 51 7.46 1.46 -1.91
N LYS A 52 7.65 1.84 -0.64
CA LYS A 52 7.05 1.18 0.53
C LYS A 52 5.70 1.80 0.90
N TYR A 53 4.78 0.98 1.37
CA TYR A 53 3.48 1.36 1.95
C TYR A 53 3.27 0.73 3.32
#